data_AF-A0A4R6P5F9-F1
#
_entry.id   AF-A0A4R6P5F9-F1
#
_cell.length_a   1.000
_cell.length_b   1.000
_cell.length_c   1.000
_cell.angle_alpha   90.00
_cell.angle_beta   90.00
_cell.angle_gamma   90.00
#
_symmetry.space_group_name_H-M   'P 1'
#
loop_
_entity.id
_entity.type
_entity.pdbx_description
1 polymer ?
#
loop_
_entity_poly.entity_id
_entity_poly.type
_entity_poly.pdbx_seq_one_letter_code
_entity_poly.pdbx_strand_id
1 'polypeptide(L)'
;MGAARGIAGSHRPEQAGCFLALNDFECDWFVRMNNTGGPVDVWEVRGIRTDDLVLSPEGHYYFPGVIAAAQLRVIRRDVPPVQT
;
A
#
# COMPACT_ATOMS: atom_id res chain seq x y z
N MET A 1 -8.72 -7.66 5.99
CA MET A 1 -8.14 -7.51 4.64
C MET A 1 -8.16 -8.86 3.95
N GLY A 2 -9.25 -9.21 3.28
CA GLY A 2 -9.40 -10.50 2.59
C GLY A 2 -9.93 -10.25 1.18
N ALA A 3 -9.23 -10.80 0.18
CA ALA A 3 -9.54 -10.79 -1.26
C ALA A 3 -9.18 -9.53 -2.08
N ALA A 4 -8.24 -8.69 -1.65
CA ALA A 4 -7.63 -7.74 -2.58
C ALA A 4 -6.65 -8.47 -3.51
N ARG A 5 -6.80 -8.30 -4.82
CA ARG A 5 -5.82 -8.77 -5.82
C ARG A 5 -4.47 -8.12 -5.54
N GLY A 6 -3.37 -8.80 -5.86
CA GLY A 6 -2.05 -8.20 -5.73
C GLY A 6 -1.88 -7.03 -6.72
N ILE A 7 -0.76 -6.33 -6.57
CA ILE A 7 -0.43 -5.05 -7.20
C ILE A 7 -0.47 -5.08 -8.75
N ALA A 8 -0.42 -6.27 -9.36
CA ALA A 8 -0.54 -6.45 -10.82
C ALA A 8 -1.73 -7.33 -11.25
N GLY A 9 -2.81 -7.41 -10.46
CA GLY A 9 -3.97 -8.26 -10.77
C GLY A 9 -3.72 -9.75 -10.50
N SER A 10 -2.66 -10.07 -9.76
CA SER A 10 -2.30 -11.42 -9.35
C SER A 10 -3.33 -12.02 -8.37
N HIS A 11 -3.48 -13.35 -8.43
CA HIS A 11 -4.39 -14.09 -7.54
C HIS A 11 -3.80 -14.36 -6.14
N ARG A 12 -2.53 -14.01 -5.93
CA ARG A 12 -1.79 -14.14 -4.67
C ARG A 12 -1.00 -12.86 -4.47
N PRO A 13 -0.84 -12.38 -3.22
CA PRO A 13 -0.07 -11.17 -2.99
C PRO A 13 1.40 -11.41 -3.37
N GLU A 14 2.04 -10.38 -3.93
CA GLU A 14 3.44 -10.42 -4.36
C GLU A 14 4.37 -10.70 -3.16
N GLN A 15 4.00 -10.20 -1.98
CA GLN A 15 4.68 -10.45 -0.71
C GLN A 15 3.66 -10.86 0.35
N ALA A 16 4.08 -11.67 1.33
CA ALA A 16 3.27 -11.97 2.51
C ALA A 16 3.26 -10.79 3.50
N GLY A 17 2.70 -9.66 3.09
CA GLY A 17 2.68 -8.43 3.88
C GLY A 17 2.05 -7.24 3.14
N CYS A 18 2.29 -6.04 3.64
CA CYS A 18 1.78 -4.80 3.06
C CYS A 18 2.94 -3.91 2.62
N PHE A 19 2.99 -3.55 1.33
CA PHE A 19 3.89 -2.51 0.84
C PHE A 19 3.54 -1.17 1.49
N LEU A 20 4.57 -0.44 1.91
CA LEU A 20 4.42 0.87 2.54
C LEU A 20 5.24 1.90 1.77
N ALA A 21 4.57 2.99 1.39
CA ALA A 21 5.25 4.16 0.86
C ALA A 21 6.00 4.88 1.97
N LEU A 22 7.28 5.18 1.75
CA LEU A 22 8.13 5.89 2.71
C LEU A 22 8.06 7.42 2.55
N ASN A 23 7.50 7.88 1.43
CA ASN A 23 7.36 9.30 1.12
C ASN A 23 6.14 9.54 0.19
N ASP A 24 5.82 10.81 -0.01
CA ASP A 24 4.66 11.23 -0.82
C ASP A 24 4.79 10.80 -2.28
N PHE A 25 6.01 10.78 -2.84
CA PHE A 25 6.25 10.37 -4.23
C PHE A 25 5.91 8.89 -4.44
N GLU A 26 6.37 8.01 -3.56
CA GLU A 26 6.02 6.58 -3.60
C GLU A 26 4.53 6.37 -3.36
N CYS A 27 3.93 7.17 -2.47
CA CYS A 27 2.50 7.09 -2.18
C CYS A 27 1.68 7.38 -3.44
N ASP A 28 2.00 8.47 -4.14
CA ASP A 28 1.33 8.84 -5.38
C ASP A 28 1.58 7.83 -6.51
N TRP A 29 2.77 7.23 -6.56
CA TRP A 29 3.07 6.15 -7.49
C TRP A 29 2.23 4.90 -7.23
N PHE A 30 2.12 4.44 -5.97
CA PHE A 30 1.26 3.32 -5.59
C PHE A 30 -0.21 3.58 -5.89
N VAL A 31 -0.70 4.79 -5.65
CA VAL A 31 -2.07 5.19 -5.99
C VAL A 31 -2.28 5.07 -7.50
N ARG A 32 -1.40 5.64 -8.32
CA ARG A 32 -1.51 5.57 -9.79
C ARG A 32 -1.52 4.14 -10.31
N MET A 33 -0.67 3.28 -9.77
CA MET A 33 -0.55 1.89 -10.19
C MET A 33 -1.78 1.05 -9.80
N ASN A 34 -2.29 1.21 -8.58
CA ASN A 34 -3.33 0.32 -8.04
C ASN A 34 -4.77 0.81 -8.28
N ASN A 35 -4.96 2.09 -8.61
CA ASN A 35 -6.28 2.70 -8.73
C ASN A 35 -6.89 2.52 -10.13
N THR A 36 -7.03 1.27 -10.58
CA THR A 36 -7.60 0.90 -11.88
C THR A 36 -9.07 0.47 -11.80
N GLY A 37 -9.58 0.18 -10.60
CA GLY A 37 -10.93 -0.36 -10.36
C GLY A 37 -11.93 0.64 -9.74
N GLY A 38 -11.56 1.91 -9.56
CA GLY A 38 -12.37 2.92 -8.87
C GLY A 38 -11.64 3.50 -7.64
N PRO A 39 -12.18 4.58 -7.04
CA PRO A 39 -11.45 5.40 -6.07
C PRO A 39 -10.85 4.62 -4.91
N VAL A 40 -9.69 5.08 -4.43
CA VAL A 40 -8.97 4.47 -3.29
C VAL A 40 -8.74 5.47 -2.17
N ASP A 41 -8.73 4.98 -0.94
CA ASP A 41 -8.31 5.75 0.23
C ASP A 41 -6.80 5.62 0.44
N VAL A 42 -6.19 6.66 1.02
CA VAL A 42 -4.79 6.64 1.45
C VAL A 42 -4.72 6.69 2.97
N TRP A 43 -3.99 5.73 3.54
CA TRP A 43 -3.84 5.53 4.97
C TRP A 43 -2.39 5.76 5.38
N GLU A 44 -2.18 6.59 6.40
CA GLU A 44 -0.93 6.66 7.12
C GLU A 44 -0.86 5.52 8.13
N VAL A 45 0.29 4.86 8.18
CA VAL A 45 0.60 3.81 9.17
C VAL A 45 1.47 4.38 10.27
N ARG A 46 1.06 4.17 11.53
CA ARG A 46 1.73 4.68 12.71
C ARG A 46 2.34 3.56 13.56
N GLY A 47 3.45 3.86 14.22
CA GLY A 47 4.08 2.94 15.16
C GLY A 47 4.77 1.74 14.51
N ILE A 48 5.05 1.80 13.21
CA ILE A 48 5.97 0.88 12.52
C ILE A 48 7.25 1.66 12.22
N ARG A 49 8.40 1.11 12.59
CA ARG A 49 9.70 1.72 12.28
C ARG A 49 10.15 1.29 10.91
N THR A 50 10.98 2.10 10.27
CA THR A 50 11.64 1.73 9.00
C THR A 50 12.46 0.44 9.13
N ASP A 51 13.03 0.18 10.29
CA ASP A 51 13.82 -1.03 10.59
C ASP A 51 12.96 -2.31 10.62
N ASP A 52 11.64 -2.17 10.78
CA ASP A 52 10.69 -3.28 10.75
C ASP A 52 10.28 -3.67 9.32
N LEU A 53 10.78 -2.93 8.32
CA LEU A 53 10.45 -3.12 6.91
C LEU A 53 11.49 -3.97 6.21
N VAL A 54 11.01 -4.77 5.26
CA VAL A 54 11.84 -5.60 4.42
C VAL A 54 11.83 -5.02 3.00
N LEU A 55 13.02 -4.85 2.41
CA LEU A 55 13.14 -4.49 1.00
C LEU A 55 12.78 -5.71 0.15
N SER A 56 11.78 -5.58 -0.71
CA SER A 56 11.37 -6.64 -1.62
C SER A 56 12.31 -6.73 -2.84
N PRO A 57 12.33 -7.86 -3.57
CA PRO A 57 13.05 -7.99 -4.84
C PRO A 57 12.62 -6.95 -5.89
N GLU A 58 11.39 -6.44 -5.80
CA GLU A 58 10.84 -5.41 -6.67
C GLU A 58 11.35 -3.99 -6.33
N GLY A 59 12.13 -3.85 -5.25
CA GLY A 59 12.74 -2.58 -4.85
C GLY A 59 11.86 -1.71 -3.95
N HIS A 60 10.78 -2.25 -3.39
CA HIS A 60 9.87 -1.54 -2.49
C HIS A 60 9.86 -2.15 -1.10
N TYR A 61 9.69 -1.31 -0.08
CA TYR A 61 9.60 -1.77 1.30
C TYR A 61 8.20 -2.30 1.62
N TYR A 62 8.15 -3.41 2.34
CA TYR A 62 6.91 -3.96 2.89
C TYR A 62 7.08 -4.34 4.35
N PHE A 63 5.97 -4.27 5.09
CA PHE A 63 5.88 -4.80 6.44
C PHE A 63 5.45 -6.28 6.37
N PRO A 64 6.27 -7.24 6.85
CA PRO A 64 5.98 -8.67 6.78
C PRO A 64 5.04 -9.12 7.91
N GLY A 65 3.87 -8.49 8.02
CA GLY A 65 2.93 -8.74 9.12
C GLY A 65 1.57 -8.08 8.93
N VAL A 66 0.74 -8.18 9.98
CA VAL A 66 -0.59 -7.56 10.01
C VAL A 66 -0.49 -6.18 10.64
N ILE A 67 -0.94 -5.15 9.94
CA ILE A 67 -1.06 -3.80 10.47
C ILE A 67 -2.39 -3.67 11.20
N ALA A 68 -2.37 -3.33 12.49
CA ALA A 68 -3.59 -3.20 13.28
C ALA A 68 -4.39 -1.95 12.87
N ALA A 69 -5.72 -2.01 12.92
CA ALA A 69 -6.57 -0.87 12.57
C ALA A 69 -6.28 0.38 13.42
N ALA A 70 -5.88 0.20 14.69
CA ALA A 70 -5.47 1.29 15.57
C ALA A 70 -4.19 2.02 15.11
N GLN A 71 -3.40 1.40 14.23
CA GLN A 71 -2.21 1.98 13.62
C GLN A 71 -2.51 2.73 12.32
N LEU A 72 -3.75 2.70 11.84
CA LEU A 72 -4.15 3.31 10.57
C LEU A 72 -4.86 4.64 10.80
N ARG A 73 -4.47 5.67 10.04
CA ARG A 73 -5.17 6.95 9.96
C ARG A 73 -5.43 7.30 8.50
N VAL A 74 -6.70 7.52 8.14
CA VAL A 74 -7.03 8.05 6.81
C VAL A 74 -6.44 9.44 6.65
N ILE A 75 -5.69 9.66 5.58
CA ILE A 75 -5.13 10.97 5.22
C ILE A 75 -5.69 11.52 3.91
N ARG A 76 -6.16 10.65 2.99
CA ARG A 76 -6.91 11.04 1.80
C ARG A 76 -8.05 10.04 1.58
N ARG A 77 -9.22 10.53 1.16
CA ARG A 77 -10.40 9.71 0.85
C ARG A 77 -10.75 9.80 -0.63
N ASP A 78 -11.30 8.72 -1.16
CA ASP A 78 -11.91 8.67 -2.49
C ASP A 78 -11.00 9.26 -3.59
N VAL A 79 -9.71 8.96 -3.54
CA VAL A 79 -8.75 9.45 -4.54
C VAL A 79 -9.12 8.80 -5.88
N PRO A 80 -9.47 9.59 -6.92
CA PRO A 80 -9.94 9.03 -8.17
C PRO A 80 -8.80 8.38 -8.95
N PRO A 81 -9.11 7.39 -9.82
CA PRO A 81 -8.16 6.88 -10.82
C PRO A 81 -7.50 8.03 -11.58
N VAL A 82 -6.19 7.96 -11.77
CA VAL A 82 -5.53 8.90 -12.68
C VAL A 82 -5.91 8.52 -14.10
N GLN A 83 -6.76 9.33 -14.73
CA GLN A 83 -7.06 9.22 -16.15
C GLN A 83 -5.84 9.72 -16.93
N THR A 84 -5.08 8.81 -17.52
CA THR A 84 -4.17 9.12 -18.65
C THR A 84 -4.95 9.35 -19.92
#